data_AF-A0A3F2V877-F1
#
_entry.id   AF-A0A3F2V877-F1
#
_cell.length_a   1.000
_cell.length_b   1.000
_cell.length_c   1.000
_cell.angle_alpha   90.00
_cell.angle_beta   90.00
_cell.angle_gamma   90.00
#
_symmetry.space_group_name_H-M   'P 1'
#
loop_
_entity.id
_entity.type
_entity.pdbx_description
1 polymer ?
#
loop_
_entity_poly.entity_id
_entity_poly.type
_entity_poly.pdbx_seq_one_letter_code
_entity_poly.pdbx_strand_id
1 'polypeptide(L)'
;MRLTQLIASALVFLFCNSAMAVFEPLFENGEWSAQTGAEYRYFKDPGDSGQGQNAIALRLSAEYYTSWNDDQDLLTFTPYLILDGQDEERTHADIRELLWVHVADDWELRSGITRVFWGRTEFNHLVDSINQLDLVDGDDEKLGQPMINLSVVDDWGIFDFYLLLGFRERTYPGLDGRLRTPIPVDTDNARYSADTSPQDVDFAFRWQRPLNDYVEAAFSVFSGVDREPWYSWNFNLNNPMLVPNYQHKDQFGLELEYIYEGWAVKFEGIGVRSSRENYHAMVAGVEYGFYGLFGSNIDMTLITEYMYDSRDDATPGFLEHDVGIGGRFNFNDEFGTAMLGGILWDPDSEEKVISFEYERRIFSDVLLEIQAVTVLERAQRVPRNQTTAQAISSLINSTVINPDDFDYREIVDFLSDLVDENGYDFIFDPAFGLDVIQEFQRLSDTGRKLSIIESDDYIQFRLTYYY
;
A
#
# COMPACT_ATOMS: atom_id res chain seq x y z
N MET A 1 9.16 1.58 33.84
CA MET A 1 8.85 2.77 34.68
C MET A 1 9.59 4.04 34.26
N ARG A 2 10.86 3.99 33.79
CA ARG A 2 11.58 5.19 33.32
C ARG A 2 11.25 5.60 31.87
N LEU A 3 10.98 4.65 30.98
CA LEU A 3 10.63 4.91 29.58
C LEU A 3 9.24 5.57 29.44
N THR A 4 8.24 5.08 30.19
CA THR A 4 6.88 5.64 30.22
C THR A 4 6.82 7.07 30.78
N GLN A 5 7.69 7.42 31.73
CA GLN A 5 7.80 8.78 32.25
C GLN A 5 8.55 9.71 31.29
N LEU A 6 9.54 9.21 30.54
CA LEU A 6 10.21 9.95 29.48
C LEU A 6 9.26 10.23 28.31
N ILE A 7 8.50 9.23 27.88
CA ILE A 7 7.50 9.33 26.80
C ILE A 7 6.35 10.26 27.21
N ALA A 8 5.83 10.16 28.44
CA ALA A 8 4.81 11.09 28.91
C ALA A 8 5.34 12.54 29.00
N SER A 9 6.61 12.72 29.33
CA SER A 9 7.25 14.04 29.37
C SER A 9 7.57 14.59 27.98
N ALA A 10 7.92 13.71 27.02
CA ALA A 10 8.10 14.06 25.60
C ALA A 10 6.77 14.41 24.94
N LEU A 11 5.71 13.63 25.18
CA LEU A 11 4.35 13.91 24.71
C LEU A 11 3.86 15.28 25.23
N VAL A 12 4.02 15.58 26.52
CA VAL A 12 3.65 16.90 27.08
C VAL A 12 4.47 18.06 26.50
N PHE A 13 5.71 17.83 26.05
CA PHE A 13 6.54 18.85 25.40
C PHE A 13 6.25 19.02 23.89
N LEU A 14 5.76 17.98 23.22
CA LEU A 14 5.43 17.97 21.79
C LEU A 14 4.06 18.58 21.48
N PHE A 15 3.13 18.62 22.45
CA PHE A 15 1.84 19.33 22.35
C PHE A 15 1.94 20.84 22.66
N CYS A 16 3.06 21.49 22.35
CA CYS A 16 3.25 22.94 22.55
C CYS A 16 3.72 23.58 21.25
N ASN A 17 3.32 24.84 21.00
CA ASN A 17 3.71 25.75 19.91
C ASN A 17 5.22 25.84 19.56
N SER A 18 6.08 25.17 20.32
CA SER A 18 7.54 25.15 20.16
C SER A 18 8.02 24.36 18.93
N ALA A 19 7.22 23.43 18.40
CA ALA A 19 7.56 22.73 17.16
C ALA A 19 7.42 23.65 15.92
N MET A 20 6.45 24.56 15.89
CA MET A 20 6.38 25.60 14.85
C MET A 20 7.63 26.48 14.81
N ALA A 21 8.21 26.81 15.98
CA ALA A 21 9.41 27.65 16.07
C ALA A 21 10.66 27.02 15.43
N VAL A 22 10.67 25.71 15.17
CA VAL A 22 11.77 25.02 14.47
C VAL A 22 11.68 25.24 12.95
N PHE A 23 10.48 25.38 12.41
CA PHE A 23 10.22 25.47 10.97
C PHE A 23 10.01 26.91 10.46
N GLU A 24 9.49 27.80 11.31
CA GLU A 24 9.36 29.24 11.02
C GLU A 24 10.60 29.90 10.38
N PRO A 25 11.85 29.59 10.75
CA PRO A 25 13.02 30.27 10.19
C PRO A 25 13.38 29.88 8.75
N LEU A 26 12.79 28.81 8.18
CA LEU A 26 13.22 28.27 6.89
C LEU A 26 12.55 28.94 5.69
N PHE A 27 11.33 29.48 5.84
CA PHE A 27 10.57 30.11 4.76
C PHE A 27 9.77 31.31 5.28
N GLU A 28 10.22 32.53 5.00
CA GLU A 28 9.51 33.77 5.33
C GLU A 28 8.28 33.94 4.40
N ASN A 29 7.15 34.45 4.93
CA ASN A 29 5.91 34.81 4.18
C ASN A 29 5.02 33.66 3.67
N GLY A 30 5.01 32.50 4.32
CA GLY A 30 3.98 31.47 4.09
C GLY A 30 3.26 31.06 5.37
N GLU A 31 2.27 30.19 5.20
CA GLU A 31 1.48 29.59 6.27
C GLU A 31 2.10 28.25 6.66
N TRP A 32 2.15 27.98 7.96
CA TRP A 32 2.57 26.69 8.50
C TRP A 32 1.41 26.05 9.23
N SER A 33 1.22 24.75 9.00
CA SER A 33 0.44 23.90 9.89
C SER A 33 1.29 22.69 10.29
N ALA A 34 1.02 22.12 11.46
CA ALA A 34 1.73 20.94 11.93
C ALA A 34 0.79 19.93 12.57
N GLN A 35 1.23 18.68 12.54
CA GLN A 35 0.56 17.60 13.24
C GLN A 35 1.53 16.67 13.94
N THR A 36 1.07 16.15 15.08
CA THR A 36 1.77 15.13 15.86
C THR A 36 0.81 13.99 16.15
N GLY A 37 1.12 12.82 15.62
CA GLY A 37 0.35 11.59 15.77
C GLY A 37 1.02 10.63 16.74
N ALA A 38 0.28 10.10 17.72
CA ALA A 38 0.72 8.97 18.53
C ALA A 38 -0.09 7.73 18.13
N GLU A 39 0.60 6.65 17.81
CA GLU A 39 0.00 5.40 17.39
C GLU A 39 0.27 4.30 18.40
N TYR A 40 -0.75 3.47 18.64
CA TYR A 40 -0.63 2.22 19.36
C TYR A 40 -1.36 1.12 18.61
N ARG A 41 -0.64 0.08 18.20
CA ARG A 41 -1.19 -1.10 17.56
C ARG A 41 -0.99 -2.32 18.46
N TYR A 42 -2.07 -3.07 18.68
CA TYR A 42 -2.07 -4.31 19.43
C TYR A 42 -2.50 -5.47 18.53
N PHE A 43 -1.65 -6.49 18.48
CA PHE A 43 -1.91 -7.77 17.81
C PHE A 43 -2.35 -8.81 18.83
N LYS A 44 -3.41 -9.54 18.48
CA LYS A 44 -3.99 -10.58 19.34
C LYS A 44 -3.01 -11.70 19.65
N ASP A 45 -2.20 -12.10 18.67
CA ASP A 45 -1.23 -13.19 18.77
C ASP A 45 0.21 -12.68 18.47
N PRO A 46 1.25 -13.30 19.07
CA PRO A 46 2.64 -13.07 18.66
C PRO A 46 2.84 -13.40 17.19
N GLY A 47 3.77 -12.70 16.53
CA GLY A 47 4.02 -12.90 15.10
C GLY A 47 4.55 -14.29 14.82
N ASP A 48 4.29 -14.80 13.62
CA ASP A 48 4.66 -16.16 13.22
C ASP A 48 6.17 -16.44 13.37
N SER A 49 7.02 -15.41 13.20
CA SER A 49 8.47 -15.49 13.36
C SER A 49 8.97 -14.91 14.70
N GLY A 50 8.08 -14.74 15.68
CA GLY A 50 8.42 -14.25 17.02
C GLY A 50 8.27 -12.73 17.22
N GLN A 51 7.68 -12.01 16.27
CA GLN A 51 7.48 -10.56 16.39
C GLN A 51 6.55 -10.17 17.55
N GLY A 52 6.75 -8.96 18.07
CA GLY A 52 6.00 -8.42 19.20
C GLY A 52 4.50 -8.25 18.93
N GLN A 53 3.74 -8.10 20.02
CA GLN A 53 2.29 -7.86 19.95
C GLN A 53 1.91 -6.39 20.09
N ASN A 54 2.84 -5.52 20.47
CA ASN A 54 2.55 -4.14 20.82
C ASN A 54 3.50 -3.26 20.03
N ALA A 55 2.97 -2.41 19.15
CA ALA A 55 3.73 -1.39 18.45
C ALA A 55 3.29 0.00 18.88
N ILE A 56 4.26 0.88 19.09
CA ILE A 56 4.03 2.29 19.40
C ILE A 56 4.85 3.09 18.40
N ALA A 57 4.22 4.07 17.77
CA ALA A 57 4.91 5.00 16.89
C ALA A 57 4.54 6.46 17.19
N LEU A 58 5.44 7.36 16.85
CA LEU A 58 5.24 8.79 16.88
C LEU A 58 5.42 9.34 15.47
N ARG A 59 4.37 9.94 14.91
CA ARG A 59 4.37 10.62 13.61
C ARG A 59 4.45 12.12 13.81
N LEU A 60 5.28 12.77 13.02
CA LEU A 60 5.46 14.21 12.99
C LEU A 60 5.38 14.65 11.54
N SER A 61 4.52 15.63 11.26
CA SER A 61 4.41 16.23 9.93
C SER A 61 4.23 17.72 10.09
N ALA A 62 4.81 18.48 9.19
CA ALA A 62 4.50 19.90 9.02
C ALA A 62 4.13 20.13 7.56
N GLU A 63 3.38 21.19 7.29
CA GLU A 63 3.05 21.65 5.96
C GLU A 63 3.35 23.14 5.89
N TYR A 64 4.17 23.52 4.92
CA TYR A 64 4.38 24.88 4.51
C TYR A 64 3.62 25.14 3.23
N TYR A 65 2.82 26.20 3.22
CA TYR A 65 2.07 26.65 2.06
C TYR A 65 2.34 28.13 1.78
N THR A 66 2.54 28.47 0.51
CA THR A 66 2.56 29.87 0.06
C THR A 66 2.02 29.98 -1.36
N SER A 67 1.44 31.14 -1.65
CA SER A 67 0.96 31.49 -2.98
C SER A 67 1.45 32.88 -3.39
N TRP A 68 1.62 33.07 -4.69
CA TRP A 68 1.99 34.36 -5.28
C TRP A 68 1.37 34.53 -6.67
N ASN A 69 1.60 35.69 -7.29
CA ASN A 69 1.01 36.07 -8.58
C ASN A 69 -0.52 35.95 -8.60
N ASP A 70 -1.19 36.56 -7.61
CA ASP A 70 -2.66 36.50 -7.47
C ASP A 70 -3.19 35.05 -7.40
N ASP A 71 -2.51 34.22 -6.60
CA ASP A 71 -2.79 32.79 -6.38
C ASP A 71 -2.65 31.88 -7.61
N GLN A 72 -2.00 32.36 -8.67
CA GLN A 72 -1.68 31.56 -9.85
C GLN A 72 -0.52 30.61 -9.61
N ASP A 73 0.39 30.93 -8.69
CA ASP A 73 1.50 30.07 -8.33
C ASP A 73 1.38 29.65 -6.87
N LEU A 74 1.50 28.35 -6.61
CA LEU A 74 1.37 27.75 -5.29
C LEU A 74 2.59 26.87 -5.02
N LEU A 75 3.07 26.87 -3.78
CA LEU A 75 4.11 25.96 -3.32
C LEU A 75 3.66 25.31 -2.00
N THR A 76 3.65 23.98 -2.01
CA THR A 76 3.44 23.15 -0.80
C THR A 76 4.71 22.36 -0.49
N PHE A 77 5.08 22.31 0.79
CA PHE A 77 6.17 21.47 1.28
C PHE A 77 5.77 20.77 2.57
N THR A 78 5.75 19.44 2.54
CA THR A 78 5.26 18.59 3.63
C THR A 78 6.34 17.60 4.06
N PRO A 79 7.26 18.01 4.96
CA PRO A 79 8.20 17.08 5.59
C PRO A 79 7.50 16.16 6.58
N TYR A 80 7.96 14.93 6.64
CA TYR A 80 7.40 13.86 7.46
C TYR A 80 8.50 13.09 8.19
N LEU A 81 8.23 12.70 9.43
CA LEU A 81 9.09 11.86 10.25
C LEU A 81 8.22 10.91 11.07
N ILE A 82 8.56 9.64 11.06
CA ILE A 82 7.99 8.65 11.95
C ILE A 82 9.10 7.98 12.76
N LEU A 83 8.84 7.80 14.05
CA LEU A 83 9.69 7.07 14.98
C LEU A 83 8.89 5.87 15.49
N ASP A 84 9.28 4.67 15.09
CA ASP A 84 8.64 3.43 15.52
C ASP A 84 9.47 2.75 16.63
N GLY A 85 8.78 2.21 17.64
CA GLY A 85 9.42 1.58 18.79
C GLY A 85 9.69 0.09 18.62
N GLN A 86 9.26 -0.55 17.54
CA GLN A 86 9.39 -1.98 17.27
C GLN A 86 10.13 -2.29 15.96
N ASP A 87 9.87 -1.53 14.91
CA ASP A 87 10.45 -1.77 13.58
C ASP A 87 11.38 -0.63 13.16
N GLU A 88 12.66 -0.94 12.96
CA GLU A 88 13.66 0.04 12.54
C GLU A 88 13.40 0.54 11.12
N GLU A 89 12.88 -0.30 10.21
CA GLU A 89 12.56 0.08 8.82
C GLU A 89 11.42 1.09 8.75
N ARG A 90 10.51 1.03 9.74
CA ARG A 90 9.42 2.00 9.86
C ARG A 90 9.89 3.35 10.40
N THR A 91 11.06 3.43 11.04
CA THR A 91 11.61 4.71 11.51
C THR A 91 12.32 5.44 10.37
N HIS A 92 11.65 6.42 9.76
CA HIS A 92 12.20 7.14 8.61
C HIS A 92 11.70 8.59 8.54
N ALA A 93 12.41 9.39 7.72
CA ALA A 93 11.99 10.71 7.31
C ALA A 93 11.75 10.73 5.80
N ASP A 94 10.71 11.42 5.37
CA ASP A 94 10.34 11.55 3.94
C ASP A 94 9.89 12.98 3.64
N ILE A 95 9.96 13.36 2.36
CA ILE A 95 9.26 14.53 1.85
C ILE A 95 7.99 14.01 1.19
N ARG A 96 6.87 14.07 1.92
CA ARG A 96 5.58 13.58 1.42
C ARG A 96 5.09 14.42 0.24
N GLU A 97 5.34 15.72 0.32
CA GLU A 97 5.06 16.64 -0.76
C GLU A 97 6.12 17.74 -0.85
N LEU A 98 6.54 18.05 -2.07
CA LEU A 98 7.22 19.29 -2.42
C LEU A 98 6.72 19.65 -3.81
N LEU A 99 5.67 20.47 -3.87
CA LEU A 99 4.90 20.65 -5.08
C LEU A 99 4.79 22.13 -5.41
N TRP A 100 5.26 22.51 -6.59
CA TRP A 100 4.92 23.78 -7.21
C TRP A 100 3.81 23.58 -8.23
N VAL A 101 2.81 24.45 -8.19
CA VAL A 101 1.68 24.48 -9.13
C VAL A 101 1.59 25.85 -9.77
N HIS A 102 1.42 25.88 -11.08
CA HIS A 102 1.04 27.07 -11.84
C HIS A 102 -0.32 26.87 -12.50
N VAL A 103 -1.26 27.77 -12.22
CA VAL A 103 -2.63 27.76 -12.74
C VAL A 103 -2.79 28.86 -13.78
N ALA A 104 -3.22 28.50 -14.99
CA ALA A 104 -3.62 29.40 -16.06
C ALA A 104 -5.11 29.21 -16.41
N ASP A 105 -5.59 29.90 -17.45
CA ASP A 105 -7.03 29.90 -17.80
C ASP A 105 -7.54 28.51 -18.23
N ASP A 106 -6.74 27.75 -18.99
CA ASP A 106 -7.11 26.48 -19.62
C ASP A 106 -6.08 25.35 -19.38
N TRP A 107 -5.07 25.59 -18.55
CA TRP A 107 -4.11 24.57 -18.16
C TRP A 107 -3.52 24.79 -16.77
N GLU A 108 -3.00 23.72 -16.19
CA GLU A 108 -2.30 23.70 -14.93
C GLU A 108 -1.01 22.90 -15.06
N LEU A 109 0.10 23.40 -14.52
CA LEU A 109 1.37 22.69 -14.45
C LEU A 109 1.74 22.40 -13.00
N ARG A 110 1.89 21.13 -12.69
CA ARG A 110 2.38 20.61 -11.41
C ARG A 110 3.80 20.11 -11.59
N SER A 111 4.74 20.56 -10.77
CA SER A 111 6.13 20.07 -10.80
C SER A 111 6.66 19.90 -9.40
N GLY A 112 7.17 18.72 -9.08
CA GLY A 112 7.62 18.41 -7.73
C GLY A 112 7.48 16.95 -7.36
N ILE A 113 7.37 16.67 -6.06
CA ILE A 113 7.09 15.37 -5.48
C ILE A 113 5.68 15.42 -4.91
N THR A 114 4.77 14.59 -5.39
CA THR A 114 3.39 14.55 -4.89
C THR A 114 2.77 13.17 -5.09
N ARG A 115 1.61 12.96 -4.48
CA ARG A 115 0.78 11.75 -4.64
C ARG A 115 -0.36 12.06 -5.59
N VAL A 116 -0.58 11.18 -6.56
CA VAL A 116 -1.68 11.22 -7.51
C VAL A 116 -2.50 9.96 -7.30
N PHE A 117 -3.82 10.12 -7.27
CA PHE A 117 -4.75 9.02 -7.15
C PHE A 117 -5.61 8.93 -8.41
N TRP A 118 -5.69 7.74 -8.98
CA TRP A 118 -6.63 7.41 -10.06
C TRP A 118 -7.51 6.27 -9.60
N GLY A 119 -8.80 6.34 -9.90
CA GLY A 119 -9.74 5.31 -9.54
C GLY A 119 -11.07 5.86 -9.05
N ARG A 120 -12.03 4.96 -8.93
CA ARG A 120 -13.41 5.18 -8.51
C ARG A 120 -13.86 4.13 -7.50
N THR A 121 -13.36 2.89 -7.59
CA THR A 121 -13.73 1.79 -6.69
C THR A 121 -13.15 1.98 -5.29
N GLU A 122 -13.58 1.17 -4.33
CA GLU A 122 -13.30 1.40 -2.90
C GLU A 122 -12.33 0.37 -2.30
N PHE A 123 -12.36 -0.89 -2.74
CA PHE A 123 -11.52 -1.96 -2.19
C PHE A 123 -10.21 -2.19 -2.96
N ASN A 124 -10.20 -1.90 -4.26
CA ASN A 124 -9.03 -2.07 -5.12
C ASN A 124 -9.06 -1.01 -6.22
N HIS A 125 -7.92 -0.37 -6.48
CA HIS A 125 -7.77 0.74 -7.41
C HIS A 125 -6.80 0.33 -8.54
N LEU A 126 -7.30 -0.45 -9.49
CA LEU A 126 -6.47 -1.11 -10.52
C LEU A 126 -5.77 -0.11 -11.42
N VAL A 127 -6.43 1.02 -11.70
CA VAL A 127 -5.87 2.04 -12.59
C VAL A 127 -4.79 2.88 -11.91
N ASP A 128 -4.69 2.86 -10.58
CA ASP A 128 -3.74 3.68 -9.83
C ASP A 128 -2.32 3.14 -9.94
N SER A 129 -1.53 3.72 -10.86
CA SER A 129 -0.20 3.19 -11.23
C SER A 129 0.93 4.22 -11.13
N ILE A 130 0.64 5.45 -10.71
CA ILE A 130 1.66 6.52 -10.67
C ILE A 130 2.59 6.33 -9.48
N ASN A 131 2.02 6.27 -8.28
CA ASN A 131 2.75 6.27 -7.03
C ASN A 131 3.01 4.85 -6.52
N GLN A 132 4.20 4.64 -5.94
CA GLN A 132 4.59 3.39 -5.32
C GLN A 132 3.95 3.24 -3.93
N LEU A 133 3.61 2.01 -3.51
CA LEU A 133 3.15 1.73 -2.14
C LEU A 133 4.27 1.93 -1.10
N ASP A 134 3.87 2.33 0.10
CA ASP A 134 4.73 2.56 1.26
C ASP A 134 4.32 1.62 2.42
N LEU A 135 4.64 0.33 2.31
CA LEU A 135 4.12 -0.71 3.22
C LEU A 135 4.66 -0.60 4.65
N VAL A 136 5.75 0.12 4.90
CA VAL A 136 6.16 0.39 6.28
C VAL A 136 5.17 1.32 6.99
N ASP A 137 4.44 2.14 6.23
CA ASP A 137 3.59 3.19 6.77
C ASP A 137 2.11 2.84 6.80
N GLY A 138 1.66 1.98 5.86
CA GLY A 138 0.32 1.40 5.81
C GLY A 138 0.08 0.64 4.51
N ASP A 139 -0.95 -0.21 4.48
CA ASP A 139 -1.24 -1.07 3.32
C ASP A 139 -1.65 -0.28 2.07
N ASP A 140 -2.34 0.85 2.26
CA ASP A 140 -2.78 1.77 1.20
C ASP A 140 -1.96 3.07 1.12
N GLU A 141 -0.94 3.23 1.97
CA GLU A 141 -0.08 4.41 1.95
C GLU A 141 0.83 4.39 0.72
N LYS A 142 1.11 5.58 0.18
CA LYS A 142 1.91 5.73 -1.05
C LYS A 142 3.07 6.69 -0.88
N LEU A 143 4.17 6.43 -1.57
CA LEU A 143 5.28 7.35 -1.69
C LEU A 143 4.92 8.49 -2.66
N GLY A 144 5.36 9.70 -2.35
CA GLY A 144 5.30 10.81 -3.30
C GLY A 144 6.19 10.53 -4.52
N GLN A 145 5.68 10.76 -5.72
CA GLN A 145 6.36 10.54 -7.00
C GLN A 145 6.94 11.88 -7.49
N PRO A 146 8.27 11.97 -7.72
CA PRO A 146 8.83 13.11 -8.45
C PRO A 146 8.29 13.14 -9.89
N MET A 147 7.72 14.26 -10.30
CA MET A 147 7.03 14.36 -11.58
C MET A 147 6.89 15.80 -12.10
N ILE A 148 6.62 15.88 -13.40
CA ILE A 148 6.04 17.05 -14.07
C ILE A 148 4.72 16.59 -14.67
N ASN A 149 3.62 17.27 -14.32
CA ASN A 149 2.30 17.03 -14.86
C ASN A 149 1.72 18.29 -15.47
N LEU A 150 1.32 18.19 -16.74
CA LEU A 150 0.55 19.22 -17.42
C LEU A 150 -0.89 18.73 -17.56
N SER A 151 -1.82 19.46 -16.95
CA SER A 151 -3.26 19.26 -17.10
C SER A 151 -3.82 20.33 -18.04
N VAL A 152 -4.52 19.92 -19.09
CA VAL A 152 -5.15 20.84 -20.06
C VAL A 152 -6.66 20.62 -20.02
N VAL A 153 -7.41 21.70 -19.82
CA VAL A 153 -8.86 21.69 -19.72
C VAL A 153 -9.46 22.21 -21.03
N ASP A 154 -10.32 21.42 -21.66
CA ASP A 154 -11.01 21.79 -22.89
C ASP A 154 -12.45 21.19 -22.89
N ASP A 155 -13.28 21.60 -23.84
CA ASP A 155 -14.69 21.17 -23.96
C ASP A 155 -14.84 19.65 -24.16
N TRP A 156 -13.80 18.99 -24.70
CA TRP A 156 -13.71 17.53 -24.85
C TRP A 156 -13.22 16.78 -23.61
N GLY A 157 -12.87 17.46 -22.52
CA GLY A 157 -12.45 16.86 -21.25
C GLY A 157 -11.12 17.41 -20.74
N ILE A 158 -10.56 16.73 -19.74
CA ILE A 158 -9.29 17.08 -19.11
C ILE A 158 -8.22 16.10 -19.62
N PHE A 159 -7.07 16.63 -20.02
CA PHE A 159 -5.92 15.88 -20.52
C PHE A 159 -4.76 16.07 -19.57
N ASP A 160 -4.39 15.00 -18.89
CA ASP A 160 -3.25 14.98 -18.00
C ASP A 160 -2.09 14.24 -18.65
N PHE A 161 -0.96 14.93 -18.79
CA PHE A 161 0.30 14.37 -19.28
C PHE A 161 1.28 14.32 -18.12
N TYR A 162 1.94 13.19 -17.92
CA TYR A 162 2.87 12.96 -16.82
C TYR A 162 4.24 12.54 -17.34
N LEU A 163 5.27 13.21 -16.84
CA LEU A 163 6.65 12.74 -16.88
C LEU A 163 7.07 12.44 -15.44
N LEU A 164 7.30 11.17 -15.13
CA LEU A 164 7.69 10.73 -13.79
C LEU A 164 9.21 10.58 -13.76
N LEU A 165 9.86 11.31 -12.87
CA LEU A 165 11.31 11.46 -12.86
C LEU A 165 11.93 10.50 -11.84
N GLY A 166 12.47 9.39 -12.34
CA GLY A 166 13.02 8.34 -11.49
C GLY A 166 11.94 7.52 -10.79
N PHE A 167 12.37 6.39 -10.25
CA PHE A 167 11.53 5.43 -9.55
C PHE A 167 11.91 5.37 -8.08
N ARG A 168 10.88 5.25 -7.23
CA ARG A 168 11.04 4.97 -5.81
C ARG A 168 10.60 3.54 -5.56
N GLU A 169 11.48 2.75 -4.95
CA GLU A 169 11.21 1.35 -4.61
C GLU A 169 10.15 1.24 -3.51
N ARG A 170 9.48 0.08 -3.46
CA ARG A 170 8.50 -0.23 -2.41
C ARG A 170 9.24 -0.37 -1.08
N THR A 171 8.71 0.23 -0.02
CA THR A 171 9.19 -0.02 1.34
C THR A 171 8.54 -1.28 1.89
N TYR A 172 9.22 -1.97 2.82
CA TYR A 172 8.72 -3.19 3.44
C TYR A 172 9.02 -3.18 4.94
N PRO A 173 8.11 -3.69 5.80
CA PRO A 173 8.40 -3.82 7.22
C PRO A 173 9.58 -4.76 7.47
N GLY A 174 10.40 -4.43 8.47
CA GLY A 174 11.63 -5.13 8.81
C GLY A 174 11.40 -6.44 9.56
N LEU A 175 12.48 -7.08 10.02
CA LEU A 175 12.44 -8.38 10.72
C LEU A 175 11.46 -8.43 11.89
N ASP A 176 11.50 -7.40 12.74
CA ASP A 176 10.66 -7.23 13.93
C ASP A 176 9.30 -6.57 13.62
N GLY A 177 9.11 -6.13 12.36
CA GLY A 177 7.88 -5.57 11.84
C GLY A 177 6.73 -6.58 11.77
N ARG A 178 5.51 -6.08 11.94
CA ARG A 178 4.25 -6.82 11.78
C ARG A 178 3.60 -6.46 10.45
N LEU A 179 2.65 -7.28 9.98
CA LEU A 179 2.05 -7.14 8.65
C LEU A 179 3.08 -7.26 7.51
N ARG A 180 4.11 -8.07 7.70
CA ARG A 180 5.11 -8.38 6.67
C ARG A 180 4.87 -9.75 6.05
N THR A 181 5.49 -9.97 4.90
CA THR A 181 5.66 -11.32 4.34
C THR A 181 6.39 -12.23 5.33
N PRO A 182 6.14 -13.55 5.34
CA PRO A 182 6.79 -14.49 6.26
C PRO A 182 8.30 -14.46 6.15
N ILE A 183 8.79 -14.35 4.92
CA ILE A 183 10.20 -14.14 4.60
C ILE A 183 10.39 -12.63 4.39
N PRO A 184 11.32 -11.98 5.11
CA PRO A 184 11.65 -10.56 4.94
C PRO A 184 12.08 -10.24 3.50
N VAL A 185 11.86 -9.00 3.08
CA VAL A 185 12.27 -8.51 1.76
C VAL A 185 13.61 -7.78 1.87
N ASP A 186 14.54 -8.11 0.99
CA ASP A 186 15.85 -7.48 0.85
C ASP A 186 15.73 -6.27 -0.09
N THR A 187 15.27 -5.15 0.48
CA THR A 187 15.09 -3.88 -0.22
C THR A 187 16.39 -3.31 -0.77
N ASP A 188 17.50 -3.50 -0.07
CA ASP A 188 18.81 -2.95 -0.45
C ASP A 188 19.40 -3.60 -1.73
N ASN A 189 18.88 -4.75 -2.13
CA ASN A 189 19.37 -5.51 -3.29
C ASN A 189 18.32 -5.66 -4.39
N ALA A 190 17.38 -4.73 -4.49
CA ALA A 190 16.39 -4.69 -5.56
C ALA A 190 17.03 -4.82 -6.96
N ARG A 191 16.38 -5.57 -7.84
CA ARG A 191 16.85 -5.87 -9.19
C ARG A 191 15.93 -5.26 -10.23
N TYR A 192 16.46 -5.01 -11.42
CA TYR A 192 15.73 -4.40 -12.53
C TYR A 192 15.94 -5.23 -13.80
N SER A 193 14.90 -5.39 -14.61
CA SER A 193 15.01 -6.04 -15.91
C SER A 193 15.87 -5.21 -16.87
N ALA A 194 16.38 -5.85 -17.93
CA ALA A 194 17.34 -5.23 -18.84
C ALA A 194 16.81 -3.99 -19.59
N ASP A 195 15.49 -3.83 -19.65
CA ASP A 195 14.76 -2.74 -20.29
C ASP A 195 14.31 -1.63 -19.33
N THR A 196 14.66 -1.70 -18.04
CA THR A 196 14.34 -0.63 -17.08
C THR A 196 15.43 -0.38 -16.02
N SER A 197 15.35 0.77 -15.34
CA SER A 197 16.29 1.23 -14.33
C SER A 197 15.63 2.20 -13.36
N PRO A 198 16.11 2.32 -12.10
CA PRO A 198 15.56 3.28 -11.13
C PRO A 198 15.70 4.76 -11.55
N GLN A 199 16.57 5.08 -12.51
CA GLN A 199 16.72 6.44 -13.04
C GLN A 199 15.90 6.72 -14.30
N ASP A 200 15.06 5.77 -14.73
CA ASP A 200 14.22 5.95 -15.91
C ASP A 200 13.20 7.07 -15.72
N VAL A 201 12.77 7.63 -16.85
CA VAL A 201 11.66 8.59 -16.90
C VAL A 201 10.45 7.85 -17.42
N ASP A 202 9.50 7.59 -16.53
CA ASP A 202 8.25 6.95 -16.90
C ASP A 202 7.28 7.98 -17.51
N PHE A 203 6.36 7.49 -18.34
CA PHE A 203 5.33 8.31 -18.96
C PHE A 203 3.96 7.83 -18.55
N ALA A 204 3.06 8.78 -18.31
CA ALA A 204 1.65 8.48 -18.18
C ALA A 204 0.77 9.55 -18.85
N PHE A 205 -0.40 9.13 -19.26
CA PHE A 205 -1.42 9.98 -19.85
C PHE A 205 -2.79 9.59 -19.30
N ARG A 206 -3.62 10.57 -18.99
CA ARG A 206 -5.02 10.35 -18.62
C ARG A 206 -5.92 11.34 -19.33
N TRP A 207 -7.03 10.85 -19.86
CA TRP A 207 -8.13 11.67 -20.34
C TRP A 207 -9.38 11.35 -19.53
N GLN A 208 -10.07 12.37 -19.04
CA GLN A 208 -11.33 12.20 -18.33
C GLN A 208 -12.38 13.20 -18.80
N ARG A 209 -13.64 12.77 -18.83
CA ARG A 209 -14.75 13.64 -19.22
C ARG A 209 -16.10 13.15 -18.69
N PRO A 210 -16.99 14.05 -18.25
CA PRO A 210 -18.41 13.74 -18.17
C PRO A 210 -18.98 13.51 -19.58
N LEU A 211 -19.52 12.32 -19.83
CA LEU A 211 -20.17 11.96 -21.09
C LEU A 211 -21.61 12.50 -21.16
N ASN A 212 -22.27 12.63 -20.01
CA ASN A 212 -23.57 13.25 -19.80
C ASN A 212 -23.74 13.60 -18.30
N ASP A 213 -24.94 14.01 -17.89
CA ASP A 213 -25.25 14.43 -16.50
C ASP A 213 -25.06 13.33 -15.44
N TYR A 214 -24.95 12.06 -15.84
CA TYR A 214 -24.89 10.90 -14.94
C TYR A 214 -23.65 10.05 -15.12
N VAL A 215 -22.99 10.08 -16.29
CA VAL A 215 -21.88 9.20 -16.63
C VAL A 215 -20.58 9.99 -16.78
N GLU A 216 -19.57 9.59 -16.05
CA GLU A 216 -18.18 10.00 -16.23
C GLU A 216 -17.34 8.83 -16.74
N ALA A 217 -16.37 9.14 -17.60
CA ALA A 217 -15.42 8.16 -18.11
C ALA A 217 -14.01 8.72 -18.06
N ALA A 218 -13.04 7.84 -17.77
CA ALA A 218 -11.64 8.15 -17.93
C ALA A 218 -10.89 7.00 -18.62
N PHE A 219 -9.83 7.36 -19.31
CA PHE A 219 -8.92 6.46 -20.00
C PHE A 219 -7.50 6.82 -19.61
N SER A 220 -6.69 5.83 -19.29
CA SER A 220 -5.29 6.04 -18.90
C SER A 220 -4.33 5.15 -19.67
N VAL A 221 -3.12 5.63 -19.86
CA VAL A 221 -1.98 4.87 -20.36
C VAL A 221 -0.80 5.14 -19.44
N PHE A 222 -0.12 4.09 -19.04
CA PHE A 222 1.12 4.14 -18.26
C PHE A 222 2.19 3.30 -18.96
N SER A 223 3.43 3.80 -19.00
CA SER A 223 4.60 3.10 -19.55
C SER A 223 5.81 3.45 -18.69
N GLY A 224 6.31 2.49 -17.92
CA GLY A 224 7.41 2.72 -16.99
C GLY A 224 7.70 1.55 -16.08
N VAL A 225 8.48 1.78 -15.02
CA VAL A 225 8.79 0.75 -14.03
C VAL A 225 7.49 0.21 -13.39
N ASP A 226 7.35 -1.09 -13.25
CA ASP A 226 6.17 -1.69 -12.61
C ASP A 226 6.14 -1.35 -11.10
N ARG A 227 4.99 -0.91 -10.60
CA ARG A 227 4.78 -0.59 -9.18
C ARG A 227 4.53 -1.85 -8.34
N GLU A 228 4.34 -2.98 -9.01
CA GLU A 228 4.17 -4.31 -8.41
C GLU A 228 5.39 -5.20 -8.72
N PRO A 229 6.44 -5.18 -7.88
CA PRO A 229 7.59 -6.06 -8.09
C PRO A 229 7.18 -7.52 -7.87
N TRP A 230 7.83 -8.41 -8.60
CA TRP A 230 7.82 -9.82 -8.29
C TRP A 230 9.06 -10.17 -7.44
N TYR A 231 9.01 -11.28 -6.71
CA TYR A 231 10.06 -11.63 -5.76
C TYR A 231 10.88 -12.83 -6.25
N SER A 232 12.19 -12.70 -6.18
CA SER A 232 13.15 -13.80 -6.30
C SER A 232 13.76 -14.11 -4.95
N TRP A 233 14.58 -15.16 -4.86
CA TRP A 233 15.25 -15.51 -3.62
C TRP A 233 16.72 -15.05 -3.58
N ASN A 234 17.22 -14.71 -2.40
CA ASN A 234 18.59 -14.27 -2.18
C ASN A 234 19.64 -15.40 -2.14
N PHE A 235 19.22 -16.66 -2.26
CA PHE A 235 20.09 -17.84 -2.18
C PHE A 235 20.85 -18.03 -0.86
N ASN A 236 20.35 -17.47 0.24
CA ASN A 236 20.97 -17.60 1.57
C ASN A 236 20.03 -18.31 2.56
N LEU A 237 20.26 -19.59 2.87
CA LEU A 237 19.43 -20.33 3.83
C LEU A 237 19.64 -19.91 5.29
N ASN A 238 20.78 -19.29 5.61
CA ASN A 238 21.06 -18.83 6.97
C ASN A 238 20.35 -17.49 7.27
N ASN A 239 20.03 -16.73 6.22
CA ASN A 239 19.29 -15.49 6.28
C ASN A 239 18.38 -15.37 5.04
N PRO A 240 17.28 -16.15 4.97
CA PRO A 240 16.43 -16.19 3.79
C PRO A 240 15.73 -14.85 3.62
N MET A 241 15.85 -14.26 2.43
CA MET A 241 15.17 -13.01 2.08
C MET A 241 14.62 -13.07 0.66
N LEU A 242 13.53 -12.34 0.43
CA LEU A 242 12.94 -12.11 -0.87
C LEU A 242 13.59 -10.88 -1.51
N VAL A 243 14.14 -11.02 -2.71
CA VAL A 243 14.69 -9.89 -3.47
C VAL A 243 13.62 -9.36 -4.42
N PRO A 244 13.20 -8.09 -4.32
CA PRO A 244 12.23 -7.51 -5.23
C PRO A 244 12.85 -7.26 -6.60
N ASN A 245 12.13 -7.62 -7.66
CA ASN A 245 12.54 -7.45 -9.04
C ASN A 245 11.52 -6.57 -9.76
N TYR A 246 12.01 -5.45 -10.27
CA TYR A 246 11.26 -4.49 -11.05
C TYR A 246 11.44 -4.74 -12.54
N GLN A 247 10.38 -4.47 -13.29
CA GLN A 247 10.39 -4.63 -14.75
C GLN A 247 9.67 -3.48 -15.42
N HIS A 248 9.87 -3.31 -16.73
CA HIS A 248 9.05 -2.38 -17.50
C HIS A 248 7.62 -2.91 -17.67
N LYS A 249 6.62 -2.03 -17.49
CA LYS A 249 5.20 -2.30 -17.70
C LYS A 249 4.57 -1.24 -18.60
N ASP A 250 3.82 -1.70 -19.59
CA ASP A 250 2.84 -0.92 -20.34
C ASP A 250 1.43 -1.28 -19.86
N GLN A 251 0.64 -0.29 -19.48
CA GLN A 251 -0.72 -0.46 -18.99
C GLN A 251 -1.69 0.47 -19.70
N PHE A 252 -2.84 -0.07 -20.07
CA PHE A 252 -4.02 0.69 -20.49
C PHE A 252 -5.11 0.55 -19.44
N GLY A 253 -5.74 1.66 -19.05
CA GLY A 253 -6.81 1.70 -18.06
C GLY A 253 -8.10 2.33 -18.60
N LEU A 254 -9.23 1.86 -18.09
CA LEU A 254 -10.56 2.40 -18.32
C LEU A 254 -11.27 2.53 -16.97
N GLU A 255 -11.86 3.70 -16.74
CA GLU A 255 -12.70 4.00 -15.58
C GLU A 255 -14.08 4.45 -16.07
N LEU A 256 -15.15 3.97 -15.45
CA LEU A 256 -16.52 4.44 -15.68
C LEU A 256 -17.22 4.63 -14.34
N GLU A 257 -17.98 5.72 -14.23
CA GLU A 257 -18.82 6.00 -13.07
C GLU A 257 -20.18 6.48 -13.56
N TYR A 258 -21.25 5.87 -13.03
CA TYR A 258 -22.63 6.26 -13.27
C TYR A 258 -23.32 6.58 -11.96
N ILE A 259 -23.81 7.80 -11.78
CA ILE A 259 -24.50 8.25 -10.56
C ILE A 259 -25.94 8.66 -10.89
N TYR A 260 -26.91 8.04 -10.23
CA TYR A 260 -28.33 8.38 -10.40
C TYR A 260 -29.16 8.08 -9.14
N GLU A 261 -29.85 9.08 -8.60
CA GLU A 261 -30.78 8.96 -7.46
C GLU A 261 -30.23 8.13 -6.28
N GLY A 262 -28.97 8.39 -5.90
CA GLY A 262 -28.28 7.71 -4.77
C GLY A 262 -27.62 6.38 -5.12
N TRP A 263 -27.81 5.86 -6.34
CA TRP A 263 -27.00 4.78 -6.87
C TRP A 263 -25.72 5.31 -7.48
N ALA A 264 -24.60 4.65 -7.21
CA ALA A 264 -23.39 4.76 -8.02
C ALA A 264 -23.02 3.38 -8.58
N VAL A 265 -22.73 3.29 -9.87
CA VAL A 265 -22.18 2.10 -10.50
C VAL A 265 -20.81 2.45 -11.03
N LYS A 266 -19.81 1.71 -10.61
CA LYS A 266 -18.41 2.01 -10.86
C LYS A 266 -17.74 0.84 -11.55
N PHE A 267 -16.81 1.13 -12.44
CA PHE A 267 -16.03 0.13 -13.13
C PHE A 267 -14.61 0.63 -13.34
N GLU A 268 -13.65 -0.24 -13.08
CA GLU A 268 -12.26 -0.09 -13.46
C GLU A 268 -11.81 -1.32 -14.24
N GLY A 269 -11.02 -1.12 -15.29
CA GLY A 269 -10.45 -2.22 -16.06
C GLY A 269 -9.07 -1.87 -16.57
N ILE A 270 -8.14 -2.82 -16.50
CA ILE A 270 -6.77 -2.66 -16.99
C ILE A 270 -6.37 -3.79 -17.92
N GLY A 271 -5.52 -3.46 -18.89
CA GLY A 271 -4.77 -4.42 -19.70
C GLY A 271 -3.30 -4.10 -19.59
N VAL A 272 -2.49 -5.10 -19.23
CA VAL A 272 -1.08 -4.96 -18.89
C VAL A 272 -0.21 -5.83 -19.77
N ARG A 273 0.94 -5.28 -20.16
CA ARG A 273 2.01 -5.96 -20.88
C ARG A 273 3.36 -5.67 -20.23
N SER A 274 4.12 -6.73 -19.97
CA SER A 274 5.51 -6.67 -19.50
C SER A 274 6.35 -7.75 -20.18
N SER A 275 7.64 -7.77 -19.90
CA SER A 275 8.55 -8.84 -20.37
C SER A 275 8.27 -10.18 -19.68
N ARG A 276 7.82 -10.16 -18.43
CA ARG A 276 7.44 -11.36 -17.65
C ARG A 276 6.06 -11.89 -18.03
N GLU A 277 5.05 -11.03 -18.04
CA GLU A 277 3.66 -11.47 -18.19
C GLU A 277 2.74 -10.43 -18.86
N ASN A 278 1.64 -10.92 -19.43
CA ASN A 278 0.54 -10.10 -19.94
C ASN A 278 -0.74 -10.54 -19.25
N TYR A 279 -1.51 -9.58 -18.73
CA TYR A 279 -2.74 -9.88 -18.01
C TYR A 279 -3.77 -8.76 -18.18
N HIS A 280 -4.97 -9.04 -17.70
CA HIS A 280 -6.04 -8.06 -17.56
C HIS A 280 -6.73 -8.27 -16.22
N ALA A 281 -7.21 -7.17 -15.65
CA ALA A 281 -7.95 -7.19 -14.41
C ALA A 281 -9.10 -6.17 -14.49
N MET A 282 -10.15 -6.38 -13.70
CA MET A 282 -11.26 -5.45 -13.59
C MET A 282 -11.87 -5.45 -12.19
N VAL A 283 -12.46 -4.32 -11.83
CA VAL A 283 -13.33 -4.17 -10.65
C VAL A 283 -14.64 -3.58 -11.11
N ALA A 284 -15.75 -4.16 -10.64
CA ALA A 284 -17.08 -3.62 -10.88
C ALA A 284 -17.80 -3.46 -9.53
N GLY A 285 -18.24 -2.23 -9.25
CA GLY A 285 -18.82 -1.83 -7.97
C GLY A 285 -20.21 -1.24 -8.11
N VAL A 286 -21.05 -1.45 -7.10
CA VAL A 286 -22.31 -0.74 -6.92
C VAL A 286 -22.38 -0.19 -5.51
N GLU A 287 -22.77 1.06 -5.41
CA GLU A 287 -23.03 1.74 -4.16
C GLU A 287 -24.46 2.25 -4.10
N TYR A 288 -25.01 2.29 -2.90
CA TYR A 288 -26.30 2.93 -2.65
C TYR A 288 -26.29 3.74 -1.35
N GLY A 289 -26.62 5.02 -1.48
CA GLY A 289 -26.74 5.97 -0.38
C GLY A 289 -28.13 5.99 0.25
N PHE A 290 -28.18 5.77 1.56
CA PHE A 290 -29.33 6.03 2.42
C PHE A 290 -29.08 7.32 3.20
N TYR A 291 -29.80 8.38 2.83
CA TYR A 291 -29.64 9.70 3.46
C TYR A 291 -30.66 9.93 4.57
N GLY A 292 -30.22 10.56 5.66
CA GLY A 292 -31.08 10.91 6.80
C GLY A 292 -31.73 9.70 7.47
N LEU A 293 -30.94 8.65 7.73
CA LEU A 293 -31.40 7.41 8.35
C LEU A 293 -32.20 7.67 9.62
N PHE A 294 -33.38 7.05 9.71
CA PHE A 294 -34.29 7.17 10.85
C PHE A 294 -34.69 8.62 11.20
N GLY A 295 -34.62 9.55 10.24
CA GLY A 295 -34.91 10.96 10.46
C GLY A 295 -33.82 11.71 11.22
N SER A 296 -32.60 11.16 11.24
CA SER A 296 -31.39 11.81 11.78
C SER A 296 -30.59 12.50 10.68
N ASN A 297 -29.42 13.04 11.03
CA ASN A 297 -28.44 13.54 10.05
C ASN A 297 -27.46 12.44 9.59
N ILE A 298 -27.67 11.19 9.99
CA ILE A 298 -26.76 10.10 9.67
C ILE A 298 -27.05 9.62 8.25
N ASP A 299 -26.01 9.58 7.42
CA ASP A 299 -26.04 8.98 6.10
C ASP A 299 -25.28 7.65 6.13
N MET A 300 -25.75 6.68 5.35
CA MET A 300 -25.10 5.39 5.17
C MET A 300 -24.94 5.10 3.69
N THR A 301 -23.76 4.67 3.26
CA THR A 301 -23.54 4.13 1.92
C THR A 301 -23.24 2.65 2.05
N LEU A 302 -23.99 1.81 1.33
CA LEU A 302 -23.67 0.40 1.17
C LEU A 302 -22.84 0.23 -0.10
N ILE A 303 -21.76 -0.55 -0.03
CA ILE A 303 -20.79 -0.75 -1.10
C ILE A 303 -20.70 -2.24 -1.39
N THR A 304 -20.70 -2.63 -2.66
CA THR A 304 -20.40 -4.01 -3.08
C THR A 304 -19.57 -3.98 -4.34
N GLU A 305 -18.43 -4.67 -4.32
CA GLU A 305 -17.49 -4.72 -5.44
C GLU A 305 -17.11 -6.17 -5.77
N TYR A 306 -16.98 -6.46 -7.04
CA TYR A 306 -16.42 -7.71 -7.55
C TYR A 306 -15.11 -7.42 -8.24
N MET A 307 -14.06 -8.15 -7.85
CA MET A 307 -12.70 -7.99 -8.35
C MET A 307 -12.34 -9.23 -9.16
N TYR A 308 -11.72 -9.01 -10.32
CA TYR A 308 -11.25 -10.05 -11.23
C TYR A 308 -9.81 -9.78 -11.67
N ASP A 309 -8.91 -10.76 -11.57
CA ASP A 309 -7.57 -10.74 -12.18
C ASP A 309 -7.29 -12.04 -12.95
N SER A 310 -6.91 -11.92 -14.21
CA SER A 310 -6.61 -13.07 -15.07
C SER A 310 -5.32 -13.82 -14.71
N ARG A 311 -4.46 -13.26 -13.85
CA ARG A 311 -3.27 -13.93 -13.32
C ARG A 311 -3.62 -15.04 -12.33
N ASP A 312 -4.85 -15.04 -11.82
CA ASP A 312 -5.34 -16.01 -10.86
C ASP A 312 -4.41 -16.04 -9.61
N ASP A 313 -4.11 -17.22 -9.10
CA ASP A 313 -3.01 -17.59 -8.21
C ASP A 313 -1.65 -16.88 -8.42
N ALA A 314 -1.29 -16.45 -9.63
CA ALA A 314 -0.02 -15.75 -9.86
C ALA A 314 -0.04 -14.24 -9.52
N THR A 315 -1.19 -13.71 -9.09
CA THR A 315 -1.35 -12.30 -8.72
C THR A 315 -0.50 -11.97 -7.47
N PRO A 316 0.33 -10.90 -7.48
CA PRO A 316 1.11 -10.49 -6.30
C PRO A 316 0.24 -10.00 -5.13
N GLY A 317 -1.00 -9.62 -5.39
CA GLY A 317 -2.00 -9.20 -4.39
C GLY A 317 -3.05 -10.28 -4.09
N PHE A 318 -3.93 -9.98 -3.15
CA PHE A 318 -4.92 -10.94 -2.62
C PHE A 318 -6.29 -10.88 -3.33
N LEU A 319 -6.48 -9.99 -4.31
CA LEU A 319 -7.79 -9.66 -4.89
C LEU A 319 -7.85 -10.06 -6.36
N GLU A 320 -8.48 -11.20 -6.65
CA GLU A 320 -8.51 -11.81 -7.97
C GLU A 320 -9.86 -12.38 -8.40
N HIS A 321 -10.66 -12.90 -7.47
CA HIS A 321 -12.00 -13.45 -7.68
C HIS A 321 -12.89 -13.08 -6.50
N ASP A 322 -12.56 -11.96 -5.86
CA ASP A 322 -13.03 -11.58 -4.56
C ASP A 322 -14.29 -10.71 -4.64
N VAL A 323 -15.08 -10.79 -3.58
CA VAL A 323 -16.23 -9.92 -3.37
C VAL A 323 -15.98 -9.07 -2.13
N GLY A 324 -15.94 -7.76 -2.33
CA GLY A 324 -15.94 -6.77 -1.26
C GLY A 324 -17.37 -6.35 -0.92
N ILE A 325 -17.74 -6.37 0.35
CA ILE A 325 -19.01 -5.82 0.84
C ILE A 325 -18.70 -4.89 2.00
N GLY A 326 -19.11 -3.63 1.89
CA GLY A 326 -18.82 -2.62 2.89
C GLY A 326 -19.95 -1.66 3.18
N GLY A 327 -19.78 -0.87 4.23
CA GLY A 327 -20.69 0.18 4.62
C GLY A 327 -19.95 1.35 5.23
N ARG A 328 -20.27 2.57 4.76
CA ARG A 328 -19.77 3.83 5.30
C ARG A 328 -20.90 4.55 6.01
N PHE A 329 -20.70 4.96 7.26
CA PHE A 329 -21.64 5.78 8.03
C PHE A 329 -21.04 7.15 8.30
N ASN A 330 -21.70 8.20 7.83
CA ASN A 330 -21.33 9.58 8.09
C ASN A 330 -22.37 10.17 9.03
N PHE A 331 -21.96 10.59 10.22
CA PHE A 331 -22.89 11.12 11.22
C PHE A 331 -23.23 12.60 10.97
N ASN A 332 -22.44 13.27 10.12
CA ASN A 332 -22.59 14.69 9.77
C ASN A 332 -22.67 15.59 11.02
N ASP A 333 -21.87 15.29 12.05
CA ASP A 333 -21.74 16.08 13.26
C ASP A 333 -20.53 17.02 13.20
N GLU A 334 -20.48 18.01 14.09
CA GLU A 334 -19.38 19.01 14.13
C GLU A 334 -18.00 18.39 14.42
N PHE A 335 -17.97 17.15 14.90
CA PHE A 335 -16.75 16.42 15.23
C PHE A 335 -16.30 15.49 14.09
N GLY A 336 -17.00 15.50 12.95
CA GLY A 336 -16.65 14.71 11.78
C GLY A 336 -16.68 13.20 12.05
N THR A 337 -17.67 12.72 12.79
CA THR A 337 -17.72 11.29 13.13
C THR A 337 -18.06 10.45 11.91
N ALA A 338 -17.19 9.48 11.60
CA ALA A 338 -17.40 8.51 10.53
C ALA A 338 -17.04 7.10 10.98
N MET A 339 -17.68 6.11 10.34
CA MET A 339 -17.36 4.69 10.47
C MET A 339 -17.31 4.07 9.09
N LEU A 340 -16.33 3.22 8.84
CA LEU A 340 -16.26 2.37 7.66
C LEU A 340 -16.08 0.93 8.12
N GLY A 341 -16.77 -0.01 7.49
CA GLY A 341 -16.56 -1.43 7.75
C GLY A 341 -16.73 -2.21 6.48
N GLY A 342 -15.91 -3.25 6.30
CA GLY A 342 -15.87 -4.05 5.10
C GLY A 342 -15.58 -5.50 5.38
N ILE A 343 -16.04 -6.36 4.47
CA ILE A 343 -15.66 -7.77 4.39
C ILE A 343 -15.15 -8.01 2.98
N LEU A 344 -13.93 -8.52 2.87
CA LEU A 344 -13.40 -9.12 1.65
C LEU A 344 -13.57 -10.63 1.77
N TRP A 345 -14.16 -11.24 0.75
CA TRP A 345 -14.42 -12.66 0.70
C TRP A 345 -13.97 -13.24 -0.64
N ASP A 346 -13.09 -14.23 -0.56
CA ASP A 346 -12.70 -15.08 -1.67
C ASP A 346 -13.64 -16.32 -1.70
N PRO A 347 -14.49 -16.48 -2.73
CA PRO A 347 -15.38 -17.62 -2.86
C PRO A 347 -14.68 -18.96 -3.12
N ASP A 348 -13.48 -18.95 -3.69
CA ASP A 348 -12.74 -20.16 -4.09
C ASP A 348 -11.92 -20.73 -2.94
N SER A 349 -11.25 -19.87 -2.16
CA SER A 349 -10.47 -20.28 -0.97
C SER A 349 -11.28 -20.27 0.35
N GLU A 350 -12.49 -19.69 0.32
CA GLU A 350 -13.34 -19.37 1.48
C GLU A 350 -12.71 -18.36 2.46
N GLU A 351 -11.60 -17.71 2.10
CA GLU A 351 -10.92 -16.76 2.97
C GLU A 351 -11.73 -15.46 3.18
N LYS A 352 -11.69 -14.93 4.40
CA LYS A 352 -12.47 -13.74 4.79
C LYS A 352 -11.67 -12.78 5.65
N VAL A 353 -11.52 -11.55 5.18
CA VAL A 353 -10.96 -10.43 5.95
C VAL A 353 -12.09 -9.48 6.33
N ILE A 354 -12.12 -9.07 7.59
CA ILE A 354 -13.02 -8.02 8.06
C ILE A 354 -12.18 -6.84 8.51
N SER A 355 -12.51 -5.65 8.01
CA SER A 355 -11.94 -4.39 8.44
C SER A 355 -13.02 -3.50 9.06
N PHE A 356 -12.62 -2.71 10.05
CA PHE A 356 -13.46 -1.68 10.66
C PHE A 356 -12.60 -0.48 10.99
N GLU A 357 -13.10 0.69 10.66
CA GLU A 357 -12.48 1.99 10.89
C GLU A 357 -13.50 2.93 11.52
N TYR A 358 -13.02 3.72 12.47
CA TYR A 358 -13.77 4.77 13.15
C TYR A 358 -12.89 5.99 13.29
N GLU A 359 -13.43 7.15 12.94
CA GLU A 359 -12.77 8.43 13.18
C GLU A 359 -13.72 9.43 13.82
N ARG A 360 -13.15 10.27 14.69
CA ARG A 360 -13.86 11.39 15.32
C ARG A 360 -12.88 12.36 15.96
N ARG A 361 -13.18 13.66 15.87
CA ARG A 361 -12.54 14.69 16.70
C ARG A 361 -13.04 14.62 18.14
N ILE A 362 -12.13 14.39 19.09
CA ILE A 362 -12.47 14.41 20.53
C ILE A 362 -12.34 15.82 21.13
N PHE A 363 -11.55 16.67 20.49
CA PHE A 363 -11.43 18.11 20.70
C PHE A 363 -11.30 18.81 19.33
N SER A 364 -11.31 20.14 19.27
CA SER A 364 -11.19 20.88 17.99
C SER A 364 -9.92 20.52 17.21
N ASP A 365 -8.85 20.22 17.94
CA ASP A 365 -7.48 20.03 17.49
C ASP A 365 -6.98 18.58 17.66
N VAL A 366 -7.83 17.65 18.13
CA VAL A 366 -7.43 16.25 18.36
C VAL A 366 -8.37 15.29 17.63
N LEU A 367 -7.85 14.59 16.63
CA LEU A 367 -8.50 13.50 15.92
C LEU A 367 -8.14 12.15 16.55
N LEU A 368 -9.16 11.33 16.80
CA LEU A 368 -9.01 9.93 17.16
C LEU A 368 -9.40 9.07 15.95
N GLU A 369 -8.51 8.15 15.57
CA GLU A 369 -8.75 7.11 14.58
C GLU A 369 -8.59 5.74 15.28
N ILE A 370 -9.51 4.83 15.00
CA ILE A 370 -9.46 3.43 15.44
C ILE A 370 -9.61 2.56 14.21
N GLN A 371 -8.67 1.64 14.00
CA GLN A 371 -8.74 0.64 12.94
C GLN A 371 -8.66 -0.75 13.56
N ALA A 372 -9.44 -1.70 13.06
CA ALA A 372 -9.38 -3.08 13.46
C ALA A 372 -9.48 -3.99 12.22
N VAL A 373 -8.62 -4.99 12.15
CA VAL A 373 -8.61 -5.97 11.06
C VAL A 373 -8.56 -7.36 11.66
N THR A 374 -9.36 -8.28 11.12
CA THR A 374 -9.33 -9.70 11.52
C THR A 374 -9.55 -10.62 10.33
N VAL A 375 -8.89 -11.77 10.36
CA VAL A 375 -9.00 -12.82 9.34
C VAL A 375 -9.76 -14.01 9.93
N LEU A 376 -11.00 -14.23 9.48
CA LEU A 376 -11.94 -15.19 10.08
C LEU A 376 -11.80 -16.63 9.56
N GLU A 377 -11.77 -16.79 8.24
CA GLU A 377 -11.60 -18.08 7.57
C GLU A 377 -10.29 -18.02 6.79
N ARG A 378 -9.50 -19.09 6.92
CA ARG A 378 -8.10 -19.18 6.50
C ARG A 378 -7.96 -20.48 5.72
N ALA A 379 -7.26 -20.48 4.58
CA ALA A 379 -7.08 -21.71 3.81
C ALA A 379 -6.49 -22.85 4.66
N GLN A 380 -6.91 -24.10 4.40
CA GLN A 380 -6.57 -25.26 5.22
C GLN A 380 -5.06 -25.49 5.28
N ARG A 381 -4.49 -25.56 6.50
CA ARG A 381 -3.06 -25.84 6.76
C ARG A 381 -2.51 -27.02 5.95
N VAL A 382 -1.28 -26.87 5.45
CA VAL A 382 -0.46 -28.03 5.07
C VAL A 382 -0.13 -28.75 6.38
N PRO A 383 -0.36 -30.07 6.51
CA PRO A 383 0.03 -30.78 7.70
C PRO A 383 1.55 -30.64 7.94
N ARG A 384 1.97 -30.30 9.17
CA ARG A 384 3.37 -30.33 9.66
C ARG A 384 4.12 -31.66 9.43
N ASN A 385 3.45 -32.66 8.87
CA ASN A 385 3.98 -33.99 8.59
C ASN A 385 4.46 -34.16 7.14
N GLN A 386 4.57 -33.09 6.35
CA GLN A 386 5.24 -33.20 5.06
C GLN A 386 6.73 -33.49 5.24
N THR A 387 7.23 -34.45 4.48
CA THR A 387 8.66 -34.74 4.40
C THR A 387 9.38 -33.64 3.63
N THR A 388 10.68 -33.43 3.87
CA THR A 388 11.51 -32.46 3.13
C THR A 388 11.41 -32.65 1.61
N ALA A 389 11.33 -33.91 1.14
CA ALA A 389 11.17 -34.21 -0.28
C ALA A 389 9.84 -33.73 -0.88
N GLN A 390 8.75 -33.78 -0.09
CA GLN A 390 7.44 -33.28 -0.52
C GLN A 390 7.41 -31.75 -0.54
N ALA A 391 8.07 -31.11 0.44
CA ALA A 391 8.17 -29.67 0.51
C ALA A 391 9.05 -29.10 -0.63
N ILE A 392 10.20 -29.70 -0.89
CA ILE A 392 11.06 -29.38 -2.06
C ILE A 392 10.32 -29.60 -3.38
N SER A 393 9.62 -30.73 -3.53
CA SER A 393 8.86 -31.00 -4.75
C SER A 393 7.70 -30.01 -4.96
N SER A 394 7.13 -29.46 -3.89
CA SER A 394 6.10 -28.42 -4.01
C SER A 394 6.73 -27.08 -4.39
N LEU A 395 7.86 -26.75 -3.79
CA LEU A 395 8.63 -25.54 -4.06
C LEU A 395 9.15 -25.46 -5.51
N ILE A 396 9.70 -26.56 -6.05
CA ILE A 396 10.18 -26.63 -7.44
C ILE A 396 9.05 -26.39 -8.46
N ASN A 397 7.82 -26.74 -8.10
CA ASN A 397 6.66 -26.57 -8.97
C ASN A 397 5.88 -25.27 -8.67
N SER A 398 6.44 -24.39 -7.84
CA SER A 398 5.75 -23.18 -7.38
C SER A 398 6.02 -21.96 -8.26
N THR A 399 5.10 -20.99 -8.24
CA THR A 399 5.19 -19.73 -9.00
C THR A 399 6.21 -18.74 -8.42
N VAL A 400 6.58 -18.89 -7.15
CA VAL A 400 7.67 -18.13 -6.50
C VAL A 400 9.05 -18.52 -7.06
N ILE A 401 9.16 -19.74 -7.62
CA ILE A 401 10.37 -20.29 -8.24
C ILE A 401 10.03 -20.59 -9.71
N ASN A 402 9.99 -19.56 -10.56
CA ASN A 402 9.81 -19.80 -12.00
C ASN A 402 11.10 -20.39 -12.59
N PRO A 403 11.05 -21.53 -13.31
CA PRO A 403 12.23 -22.14 -13.93
C PRO A 403 13.03 -21.21 -14.86
N ASP A 404 12.41 -20.18 -15.42
CA ASP A 404 13.06 -19.17 -16.26
C ASP A 404 13.73 -18.04 -15.45
N ASP A 405 13.45 -17.92 -14.14
CA ASP A 405 14.00 -16.89 -13.23
C ASP A 405 15.37 -17.29 -12.64
N PHE A 406 15.85 -18.52 -12.88
CA PHE A 406 17.13 -19.01 -12.36
C PHE A 406 18.17 -19.11 -13.47
N ASP A 407 19.31 -18.42 -13.34
CA ASP A 407 20.50 -18.90 -14.04
C ASP A 407 20.81 -20.29 -13.45
N TYR A 408 20.83 -21.31 -14.31
CA TYR A 408 21.23 -22.66 -13.95
C TYR A 408 22.51 -22.68 -13.12
N ARG A 409 23.41 -21.72 -13.32
CA ARG A 409 24.63 -21.55 -12.52
C ARG A 409 24.35 -21.10 -11.10
N GLU A 410 23.43 -20.17 -10.85
CA GLU A 410 23.10 -19.72 -9.50
C GLU A 410 22.51 -20.87 -8.66
N ILE A 411 21.62 -21.69 -9.24
CA ILE A 411 21.13 -22.89 -8.55
C ILE A 411 22.27 -23.88 -8.27
N VAL A 412 23.12 -24.14 -9.26
CA VAL A 412 24.22 -25.10 -9.12
C VAL A 412 25.23 -24.63 -8.09
N ASP A 413 25.58 -23.35 -8.11
CA ASP A 413 26.52 -22.73 -7.17
C ASP A 413 25.92 -22.72 -5.77
N PHE A 414 24.65 -22.33 -5.62
CA PHE A 414 23.92 -22.41 -4.36
C PHE A 414 23.89 -23.84 -3.78
N LEU A 415 23.52 -24.83 -4.60
CA LEU A 415 23.49 -26.23 -4.16
C LEU A 415 24.89 -26.77 -3.86
N SER A 416 25.92 -26.33 -4.60
CA SER A 416 27.31 -26.71 -4.37
C SER A 416 27.82 -26.11 -3.06
N ASP A 417 27.61 -24.82 -2.83
CA ASP A 417 28.03 -24.10 -1.63
C ASP A 417 27.35 -24.68 -0.39
N LEU A 418 26.07 -25.05 -0.48
CA LEU A 418 25.37 -25.71 0.62
C LEU A 418 25.92 -27.09 0.97
N VAL A 419 26.26 -27.87 -0.05
CA VAL A 419 26.87 -29.19 0.13
C VAL A 419 28.29 -29.06 0.66
N ASP A 420 29.02 -28.03 0.24
CA ASP A 420 30.40 -27.76 0.67
C ASP A 420 30.47 -27.21 2.10
N GLU A 421 29.54 -26.35 2.51
CA GLU A 421 29.49 -25.78 3.87
C GLU A 421 28.87 -26.74 4.90
N ASN A 422 27.80 -27.45 4.54
CA ASN A 422 26.96 -28.16 5.51
C ASN A 422 26.91 -29.69 5.29
N GLY A 423 27.60 -30.21 4.26
CA GLY A 423 27.57 -31.63 3.88
C GLY A 423 26.21 -32.05 3.29
N TYR A 424 26.02 -33.32 2.91
CA TYR A 424 24.71 -33.77 2.40
C TYR A 424 23.63 -33.91 3.47
N ASP A 425 24.01 -33.84 4.75
CA ASP A 425 23.14 -34.13 5.88
C ASP A 425 22.17 -32.97 6.19
N PHE A 426 22.45 -31.73 5.77
CA PHE A 426 21.54 -30.58 5.98
C PHE A 426 20.19 -30.75 5.28
N ILE A 427 20.17 -31.45 4.13
CA ILE A 427 18.92 -31.78 3.39
C ILE A 427 18.01 -32.64 4.27
N PHE A 428 18.60 -33.36 5.22
CA PHE A 428 17.91 -34.24 6.15
C PHE A 428 17.85 -33.67 7.58
N ASP A 429 18.33 -32.44 7.81
CA ASP A 429 18.24 -31.77 9.10
C ASP A 429 16.83 -31.21 9.33
N PRO A 430 16.06 -31.75 10.30
CA PRO A 430 14.71 -31.28 10.59
C PRO A 430 14.66 -29.86 11.17
N ALA A 431 15.77 -29.31 11.67
CA ALA A 431 15.81 -28.06 12.42
C ALA A 431 16.17 -26.82 11.59
N PHE A 432 16.68 -26.98 10.36
CA PHE A 432 17.09 -25.85 9.51
C PHE A 432 16.50 -25.93 8.11
N GLY A 433 16.54 -27.10 7.47
CA GLY A 433 15.99 -27.26 6.13
C GLY A 433 14.46 -27.25 6.12
N LEU A 434 13.83 -27.96 7.06
CA LEU A 434 12.39 -28.17 7.01
C LEU A 434 11.57 -26.90 7.27
N ASP A 435 11.93 -26.12 8.28
CA ASP A 435 11.17 -24.91 8.66
C ASP A 435 11.26 -23.83 7.56
N VAL A 436 12.46 -23.57 7.03
CA VAL A 436 12.67 -22.63 5.92
C VAL A 436 11.93 -23.09 4.66
N ILE A 437 12.04 -24.38 4.28
CA ILE A 437 11.35 -24.92 3.11
C ILE A 437 9.82 -24.90 3.30
N GLN A 438 9.32 -25.10 4.52
CA GLN A 438 7.89 -24.98 4.83
C GLN A 438 7.40 -23.53 4.75
N GLU A 439 8.20 -22.54 5.16
CA GLU A 439 7.89 -21.11 4.98
C GLU A 439 7.86 -20.74 3.49
N PHE A 440 8.83 -21.21 2.71
CA PHE A 440 8.83 -21.04 1.26
C PHE A 440 7.60 -21.69 0.60
N GLN A 441 7.28 -22.93 0.97
CA GLN A 441 6.09 -23.60 0.48
C GLN A 441 4.82 -22.81 0.84
N ARG A 442 4.76 -22.18 2.03
CA ARG A 442 3.62 -21.35 2.43
C ARG A 442 3.49 -20.11 1.55
N LEU A 443 4.61 -19.44 1.26
CA LEU A 443 4.65 -18.29 0.34
C LEU A 443 4.32 -18.66 -1.10
N SER A 444 4.65 -19.89 -1.48
CA SER A 444 4.53 -20.38 -2.85
C SER A 444 3.21 -21.09 -3.12
N ASP A 445 2.42 -21.36 -2.09
CA ASP A 445 1.06 -21.88 -2.19
C ASP A 445 0.11 -20.72 -2.46
N THR A 446 -0.08 -20.47 -3.74
CA THR A 446 -0.82 -19.34 -4.29
C THR A 446 -2.30 -19.34 -3.94
N GLY A 447 -2.89 -20.51 -3.65
CA GLY A 447 -4.29 -20.64 -3.23
C GLY A 447 -4.53 -20.31 -1.75
N ARG A 448 -3.58 -19.62 -1.08
CA ARG A 448 -3.63 -19.31 0.35
C ARG A 448 -3.20 -17.89 0.67
N LYS A 449 -3.82 -16.98 -0.08
CA LYS A 449 -3.50 -15.57 -0.21
C LYS A 449 -3.44 -14.88 1.16
N LEU A 450 -4.29 -15.23 2.12
CA LEU A 450 -4.34 -14.64 3.47
C LEU A 450 -3.73 -15.52 4.58
N SER A 451 -3.28 -16.74 4.28
CA SER A 451 -2.66 -17.66 5.25
C SER A 451 -1.26 -17.25 5.72
N ILE A 452 -0.69 -16.23 5.07
CA ILE A 452 0.59 -15.59 5.41
C ILE A 452 0.48 -14.79 6.72
N ILE A 453 -0.74 -14.45 7.13
CA ILE A 453 -1.05 -13.54 8.24
C ILE A 453 -1.90 -14.28 9.30
N GLU A 454 -1.43 -15.44 9.80
CA GLU A 454 -2.17 -16.22 10.81
C GLU A 454 -2.28 -15.45 12.16
N SER A 455 -1.35 -14.56 12.45
CA SER A 455 -1.24 -13.90 13.77
C SER A 455 -1.52 -12.41 13.77
N ASP A 456 -1.81 -11.77 12.63
CA ASP A 456 -1.97 -10.31 12.56
C ASP A 456 -3.41 -9.80 12.71
N ASP A 457 -4.29 -10.50 13.42
CA ASP A 457 -5.51 -9.87 13.94
C ASP A 457 -5.11 -8.68 14.84
N TYR A 458 -5.50 -7.46 14.49
CA TYR A 458 -5.06 -6.27 15.22
C TYR A 458 -6.15 -5.22 15.46
N ILE A 459 -5.90 -4.40 16.48
CA ILE A 459 -6.55 -3.11 16.68
C ILE A 459 -5.49 -2.03 16.82
N GLN A 460 -5.71 -0.92 16.12
CA GLN A 460 -4.87 0.26 16.13
C GLN A 460 -5.65 1.46 16.63
N PHE A 461 -4.99 2.27 17.44
CA PHE A 461 -5.46 3.59 17.87
C PHE A 461 -4.44 4.61 17.41
N ARG A 462 -4.90 5.67 16.74
CA ARG A 462 -4.09 6.82 16.39
C ARG A 462 -4.74 8.08 16.95
N LEU A 463 -3.93 8.89 17.61
CA LEU A 463 -4.35 10.18 18.14
C LEU A 463 -3.50 11.27 17.49
N THR A 464 -4.13 12.12 16.69
CA THR A 464 -3.45 13.16 15.91
C THR A 464 -3.83 14.53 16.44
N TYR A 465 -2.83 15.30 16.86
CA TYR A 465 -2.98 16.69 17.30
C TYR A 465 -2.55 17.65 16.21
N TYR A 466 -3.38 18.64 15.89
CA TYR A 466 -3.17 19.66 14.87
C TYR A 466 -2.88 21.01 15.52
N TYR A 467 -1.86 21.75 15.05
CA TYR A 467 -1.48 23.05 15.61
C TYR A 467 -0.71 23.95 14.66
#